data_AF-A0AAD9NTU7-F1
#
_entry.id   AF-A0AAD9NTU7-F1
#
_cell.length_a   1.000
_cell.length_b   1.000
_cell.length_c   1.000
_cell.angle_alpha   90.00
_cell.angle_beta   90.00
_cell.angle_gamma   90.00
#
_symmetry.space_group_name_H-M   'P 1'
#
loop_
_entity.id
_entity.type
_entity.pdbx_description
1 polymer ?
#
loop_
_entity_poly.entity_id
_entity_poly.type
_entity_poly.pdbx_seq_one_letter_code
_entity_poly.pdbx_strand_id
1 'polypeptide(L)'
;MKCHGTDCFLSCHVMPSNACDTSAAAGHMKQQSHLPTNRCCDDDYVDLYIDLKPVTTDLLDQSLHGRYCGSDLSTLPHLLISLHNELIVGFSTDERLTAKGFLAEYRFINA
;
A
#
# COMPACT_ATOMS: atom_id res chain seq x y z
N MET A 1 -7.09 6.10 8.13
CA MET A 1 -6.46 4.77 8.28
C MET A 1 -6.99 4.12 9.55
N LYS A 2 -7.24 2.80 9.54
CA LYS A 2 -7.62 2.00 10.72
C LYS A 2 -6.50 1.00 11.00
N CYS A 3 -6.13 0.81 12.26
CA CYS A 3 -5.04 -0.11 12.62
C CYS A 3 -5.49 -1.17 13.63
N HIS A 4 -4.87 -2.35 13.56
CA HIS A 4 -5.05 -3.48 14.46
C HIS A 4 -3.67 -4.06 14.78
N GLY A 5 -3.11 -3.71 15.95
CA GLY A 5 -1.72 -4.01 16.27
C GLY A 5 -0.78 -3.13 15.42
N THR A 6 0.18 -3.77 14.76
CA THR A 6 1.11 -3.11 13.83
C THR A 6 0.60 -3.04 12.39
N ASP A 7 -0.55 -3.66 12.11
CA ASP A 7 -1.16 -3.63 10.78
C ASP A 7 -2.15 -2.48 10.65
N CYS A 8 -2.02 -1.69 9.60
CA CYS A 8 -2.84 -0.52 9.30
C CYS A 8 -3.40 -0.58 7.89
N PHE A 9 -4.69 -0.28 7.73
CA PHE A 9 -5.38 -0.32 6.45
C PHE A 9 -6.12 0.99 6.17
N LEU A 10 -5.98 1.48 4.95
CA LEU A 10 -6.79 2.55 4.36
C LEU A 10 -7.59 1.94 3.21
N SER A 11 -8.92 1.95 3.30
CA SER A 11 -9.81 1.61 2.18
C SER A 11 -10.44 2.91 1.65
N CYS A 12 -10.30 3.11 0.34
CA CYS A 12 -10.88 4.20 -0.41
C CYS A 12 -12.00 3.62 -1.28
N HIS A 13 -13.25 3.79 -0.85
CA HIS A 13 -14.41 3.39 -1.63
C HIS A 13 -14.74 4.48 -2.66
N VAL A 14 -14.59 4.16 -3.94
CA VAL A 14 -14.83 5.05 -5.06
C VAL A 14 -16.28 4.92 -5.53
N MET A 15 -16.93 6.07 -5.74
CA MET A 15 -18.30 6.12 -6.27
C MET A 15 -18.29 5.88 -7.79
N PRO A 16 -19.40 5.41 -8.41
CA PRO A 16 -19.45 4.98 -9.82
C PRO A 16 -19.05 6.02 -10.89
N SER A 17 -18.77 7.27 -10.52
CA SER A 17 -18.34 8.36 -11.42
C SER A 17 -16.95 8.90 -11.08
N ASN A 18 -16.29 8.36 -10.06
CA ASN A 18 -14.99 8.84 -9.61
C ASN A 18 -13.97 7.71 -9.77
N ALA A 19 -12.70 8.06 -9.96
CA ALA A 19 -11.57 7.18 -9.74
C ALA A 19 -10.79 7.69 -8.50
N CYS A 20 -10.16 6.79 -7.76
CA CYS A 20 -9.24 7.18 -6.69
C CYS A 20 -7.82 7.16 -7.25
N ASP A 21 -7.23 8.35 -7.26
CA ASP A 21 -5.82 8.55 -7.57
C ASP A 21 -5.08 8.60 -6.23
N THR A 22 -4.12 7.69 -6.05
CA THR A 22 -3.17 7.74 -4.94
C THR A 22 -1.78 8.01 -5.50
N SER A 23 -1.17 9.11 -5.08
CA SER A 23 0.28 9.25 -5.15
C SER A 23 0.87 8.66 -3.87
N ALA A 24 1.59 7.54 -4.01
CA ALA A 24 2.38 7.02 -2.91
C ALA A 24 3.46 8.05 -2.59
N ALA A 25 3.37 8.66 -1.40
CA ALA A 25 4.35 9.63 -0.95
C ALA A 25 5.53 8.91 -0.30
N ALA A 26 6.62 9.67 -0.16
CA ALA A 26 7.92 9.18 0.26
C ALA A 26 7.81 8.35 1.56
N GLY A 27 8.17 7.08 1.44
CA GLY A 27 8.27 6.17 2.57
C GLY A 27 9.72 6.03 3.01
N HIS A 28 9.99 6.30 4.29
CA HIS A 28 11.18 5.79 4.95
C HIS A 28 10.73 4.61 5.79
N MET A 29 10.55 3.45 5.15
CA MET A 29 10.38 2.18 5.85
C MET A 29 11.75 1.62 6.18
N LYS A 30 11.89 0.90 7.30
CA LYS A 30 13.16 0.24 7.57
C LYS A 30 13.25 -1.03 6.73
N GLN A 31 14.49 -1.38 6.42
CA GLN A 31 14.83 -2.70 5.90
C GLN A 31 15.93 -3.23 6.79
N GLN A 32 15.71 -4.34 7.49
CA GLN A 32 16.69 -4.90 8.40
C GLN A 32 17.85 -5.50 7.60
N SER A 33 18.92 -4.72 7.42
CA SER A 33 20.10 -5.05 6.61
C SER A 33 21.02 -6.14 7.19
N HIS A 34 20.56 -6.90 8.19
CA HIS A 34 21.41 -7.91 8.86
C HIS A 34 21.47 -9.27 8.17
N LEU A 35 20.64 -9.53 7.16
CA LEU A 35 20.76 -10.72 6.33
C LEU A 35 21.15 -10.33 4.90
N PRO A 36 22.30 -10.80 4.38
CA PRO A 36 22.80 -10.46 3.03
C PRO A 36 21.93 -11.04 1.89
N THR A 37 20.79 -11.64 2.21
CA THR A 37 19.90 -12.33 1.28
C THR A 37 18.43 -11.96 1.41
N ASN A 38 17.98 -11.21 2.44
CA ASN A 38 16.56 -10.89 2.54
C ASN A 38 16.20 -9.64 1.74
N ARG A 39 16.08 -9.84 0.42
CA ARG A 39 15.48 -8.88 -0.51
C ARG A 39 13.95 -8.89 -0.45
N CYS A 40 13.36 -9.75 0.38
CA CYS A 40 11.91 -9.83 0.54
C CYS A 40 11.49 -8.84 1.65
N CYS A 41 10.53 -8.00 1.31
CA CYS A 41 9.93 -7.01 2.19
C CYS A 41 9.10 -7.68 3.30
N ASP A 42 9.77 -8.32 4.26
CA ASP A 42 9.14 -9.17 5.28
C ASP A 42 8.98 -8.46 6.64
N ASP A 43 9.73 -7.38 6.88
CA ASP A 43 9.69 -6.61 8.13
C ASP A 43 8.62 -5.49 8.02
N ASP A 44 9.01 -4.32 7.50
CA ASP A 44 8.14 -3.19 7.22
C ASP A 44 7.79 -3.16 5.73
N TYR A 45 6.50 -3.14 5.42
CA TYR A 45 6.08 -3.01 4.03
C TYR A 45 4.72 -2.33 3.86
N VAL A 46 4.52 -1.77 2.68
CA VAL A 46 3.24 -1.29 2.18
C VAL A 46 2.79 -2.18 1.03
N ASP A 47 1.60 -2.76 1.16
CA ASP A 47 0.90 -3.47 0.10
C ASP A 47 -0.14 -2.55 -0.53
N LEU A 48 -0.17 -2.50 -1.86
CA LEU A 48 -1.13 -1.70 -2.63
C LEU A 48 -2.06 -2.61 -3.40
N TYR A 49 -3.37 -2.43 -3.20
CA TYR A 49 -4.42 -3.13 -3.93
C TYR A 49 -5.25 -2.09 -4.67
N ILE A 50 -5.05 -2.00 -5.99
CA ILE A 50 -5.67 -0.94 -6.83
C ILE A 50 -6.75 -1.48 -7.77
N ASP A 51 -6.79 -2.79 -7.97
CA ASP A 51 -7.69 -3.46 -8.90
C ASP A 51 -8.53 -4.50 -8.15
N LEU A 52 -9.15 -4.03 -7.07
CA LEU A 52 -9.94 -4.91 -6.22
C LEU A 52 -11.24 -5.27 -6.93
N LYS A 53 -11.44 -6.57 -7.09
CA LYS A 53 -12.72 -7.12 -7.53
C LYS A 53 -13.71 -7.04 -6.38
N PRO A 54 -15.03 -6.96 -6.66
CA PRO A 54 -16.05 -6.88 -5.62
C PRO A 54 -15.89 -7.99 -4.57
N VAL A 55 -16.27 -7.73 -3.31
CA VAL A 55 -16.17 -8.65 -2.15
C VAL A 55 -16.81 -10.04 -2.40
N THR A 56 -17.61 -10.19 -3.46
CA THR A 56 -18.15 -11.48 -3.92
C THR A 56 -17.11 -12.41 -4.55
N THR A 57 -15.93 -11.92 -4.91
CA THR A 57 -14.82 -12.74 -5.44
C THR A 57 -13.89 -13.20 -4.31
N ASP A 58 -13.29 -14.37 -4.46
CA ASP A 58 -12.35 -14.92 -3.48
C ASP A 58 -11.25 -13.91 -3.15
N LEU A 59 -10.90 -13.77 -1.87
CA LEU A 59 -9.80 -12.92 -1.42
C LEU A 59 -8.45 -13.39 -2.00
N LEU A 60 -8.34 -14.67 -2.36
CA LEU A 60 -7.19 -15.24 -3.06
C LEU A 60 -7.08 -14.78 -4.53
N ASP A 61 -8.18 -14.31 -5.13
CA ASP A 61 -8.22 -13.78 -6.50
C ASP A 61 -7.99 -12.26 -6.56
N GLN A 62 -7.81 -11.62 -5.41
CA GLN A 62 -7.48 -10.19 -5.33
C GLN A 62 -6.03 -9.98 -5.73
N SER A 63 -5.79 -9.17 -6.76
CA SER A 63 -4.45 -8.95 -7.28
C SER A 63 -3.73 -7.89 -6.44
N LEU A 64 -2.67 -8.30 -5.74
CA LEU A 64 -1.70 -7.37 -5.16
C LEU A 64 -1.00 -6.63 -6.30
N HIS A 65 -1.09 -5.30 -6.32
CA HIS A 65 -0.36 -4.50 -7.30
C HIS A 65 1.14 -4.59 -7.06
N GLY A 66 1.54 -4.48 -5.79
CA GLY A 66 2.92 -4.61 -5.37
C GLY A 66 3.09 -4.45 -3.88
N ARG A 67 4.21 -5.00 -3.40
CA ARG A 67 4.73 -4.82 -2.05
C ARG A 67 5.96 -3.92 -2.10
N TYR A 68 5.98 -2.90 -1.26
CA TYR A 68 7.02 -1.89 -1.22
C TYR A 68 7.63 -1.79 0.17
N CYS A 69 8.95 -1.71 0.26
CA CYS A 69 9.68 -1.54 1.52
C CYS A 69 10.95 -0.71 1.31
N GLY A 70 11.60 -0.37 2.43
CA GLY A 70 12.83 0.42 2.43
C GLY A 70 12.61 1.91 2.15
N SER A 71 13.70 2.58 1.77
CA SER A 71 13.75 4.02 1.51
C SER A 71 14.02 4.37 0.04
N ASP A 72 14.13 3.37 -0.83
CA ASP A 72 14.37 3.59 -2.26
C ASP A 72 13.07 3.97 -2.96
N LEU A 73 12.92 5.27 -3.19
CA LEU A 73 11.77 5.85 -3.86
C LEU A 73 11.61 5.37 -5.31
N SER A 74 12.64 4.80 -5.93
CA SER A 74 12.53 4.22 -7.28
C SER A 74 11.66 2.95 -7.33
N THR A 75 11.46 2.31 -6.17
CA THR A 75 10.57 1.16 -6.05
C THR A 75 9.11 1.58 -5.92
N LEU A 76 8.81 2.81 -5.50
CA LEU A 76 7.44 3.29 -5.33
C LEU A 76 6.83 3.72 -6.67
N PRO A 77 5.57 3.38 -6.94
CA PRO A 77 4.89 3.83 -8.13
C PRO A 77 4.64 5.34 -8.05
N HIS A 78 5.06 6.07 -9.09
CA HIS A 78 4.87 7.53 -9.16
C HIS A 78 3.39 7.95 -9.18
N LEU A 79 2.51 7.08 -9.71
CA LEU A 79 1.08 7.35 -9.84
C LEU A 79 0.32 6.03 -9.87
N LEU A 80 -0.73 5.91 -9.06
CA LEU A 80 -1.66 4.78 -9.08
C LEU A 80 -3.09 5.27 -9.21
N ILE A 81 -3.81 4.74 -10.19
CA ILE A 81 -5.21 5.07 -10.45
C ILE A 81 -6.01 3.78 -10.35
N SER A 82 -6.95 3.73 -9.41
CA SER A 82 -7.96 2.67 -9.39
C SER A 82 -9.04 2.99 -10.43
N LEU A 83 -9.27 2.04 -11.34
CA LEU A 83 -10.41 2.07 -12.27
C LEU A 83 -11.66 1.42 -11.67
N HIS A 84 -11.55 0.85 -10.47
CA HIS A 84 -12.62 0.19 -9.75
C HIS A 84 -13.00 0.95 -8.47
N ASN A 85 -14.06 0.47 -7.83
CA ASN A 85 -14.70 1.13 -6.69
C ASN A 85 -13.93 0.97 -5.37
N GLU A 86 -12.79 0.28 -5.35
CA GLU A 86 -12.04 0.10 -4.11
C GLU A 86 -10.53 0.12 -4.35
N LEU A 87 -9.85 0.93 -3.55
CA LEU A 87 -8.40 0.92 -3.41
C LEU A 87 -8.07 0.67 -1.94
N ILE A 88 -7.15 -0.26 -1.68
CA ILE A 88 -6.66 -0.55 -0.33
C ILE A 88 -5.16 -0.29 -0.26
N VAL A 89 -4.75 0.48 0.75
CA VAL A 89 -3.35 0.61 1.18
C VAL A 89 -3.23 -0.14 2.51
N GLY A 90 -2.44 -1.21 2.52
CA GLY A 90 -2.07 -1.95 3.72
C GLY A 90 -0.65 -1.60 4.14
N PHE A 91 -0.43 -1.30 5.41
CA PHE A 91 0.88 -1.09 6.00
C PHE A 91 1.07 -2.08 7.14
N SER A 92 2.12 -2.88 7.04
CA SER A 92 2.53 -3.85 8.05
C SER A 92 3.90 -3.44 8.56
N THR A 93 4.08 -3.49 9.87
CA THR A 93 5.37 -3.23 10.55
C THR A 93 5.51 -4.17 11.73
N ASP A 94 6.68 -4.19 12.36
CA ASP A 94 6.91 -4.90 13.61
C ASP A 94 7.23 -3.92 14.75
N GLU A 95 7.50 -4.44 15.95
CA GLU A 95 7.86 -3.62 17.11
C GLU A 95 9.36 -3.22 17.13
N ARG A 96 10.12 -3.55 16.08
CA ARG A 96 11.57 -3.40 16.03
C ARG A 96 11.93 -2.20 15.16
N LEU A 97 12.83 -1.36 15.67
CA LEU A 97 13.46 -0.27 14.91
C LEU A 97 12.49 0.66 14.13
N THR A 98 11.96 1.68 14.78
CA THR A 98 11.03 2.63 14.15
C THR A 98 11.68 3.54 13.09
N ALA A 99 10.98 3.79 11.99
CA ALA A 99 11.27 4.88 11.05
C ALA A 99 10.12 5.88 10.93
N LYS A 100 10.21 6.81 9.97
CA LYS A 100 9.17 7.85 9.77
C LYS A 100 7.88 7.27 9.19
N GLY A 101 7.91 6.03 8.70
CA GLY A 101 6.78 5.39 8.02
C GLY A 101 6.66 5.89 6.58
N PHE A 102 5.44 5.87 6.06
CA PHE A 102 5.11 6.39 4.74
C PHE A 102 4.08 7.52 4.84
N LEU A 103 4.17 8.45 3.91
CA LEU A 103 3.09 9.37 3.60
C LEU A 103 2.42 8.85 2.34
N ALA A 104 1.11 9.02 2.19
CA ALA A 104 0.42 8.83 0.93
C ALA A 104 -0.63 9.93 0.78
N GLU A 105 -0.75 10.45 -0.43
CA GLU A 105 -1.80 11.42 -0.75
C GLU A 105 -2.78 10.76 -1.72
N TYR A 106 -4.06 11.05 -1.53
CA TYR A 106 -5.11 10.53 -2.40
C TYR A 106 -6.13 11.61 -2.73
N ARG A 107 -6.73 11.48 -3.91
CA ARG A 107 -7.81 12.35 -4.38
C ARG A 107 -8.81 11.57 -5.20
N PHE A 108 -10.05 12.05 -5.23
CA PHE A 108 -11.03 11.60 -6.20
C PHE A 108 -10.86 12.40 -7.48
N ILE A 109 -10.67 11.71 -8.60
CA ILE A 109 -10.73 12.30 -9.93
C ILE A 109 -12.10 11.97 -10.53
N ASN A 110 -12.71 12.94 -11.21
CA ASN A 110 -13.92 12.69 -11.98
C ASN A 110 -13.51 12.04 -13.31
N ALA A 111 -14.15 10.94 -13.68
CA ALA A 111 -13.84 10.17 -14.89
C ALA A 111 -14.87 10.40 -15.99
#